data_AF-A0A167T2R4-F1
#
_entry.id   AF-A0A167T2R4-F1
#
_cell.length_a   1.000
_cell.length_b   1.000
_cell.length_c   1.000
_cell.angle_alpha   90.00
_cell.angle_beta   90.00
_cell.angle_gamma   90.00
#
_symmetry.space_group_name_H-M   'P 1'
#
loop_
_entity.id
_entity.type
_entity.pdbx_description
1 polymer ?
#
loop_
_entity_poly.entity_id
_entity_poly.type
_entity_poly.pdbx_seq_one_letter_code
_entity_poly.pdbx_strand_id
1 'polypeptide(L)' 'MIDTLPNELLSDIFTMGVAEHTAPSDLDQLPFPLLVSSISRRWREAAISSPPLWSQLFFTAD' A
#
# COMPACT_ATOMS: atom_id res chain seq x y z
N MET A 1 14.99 -8.61 -9.28
CA MET A 1 15.68 -8.22 -8.03
C MET A 1 14.71 -7.78 -6.93
N ILE A 2 13.54 -7.21 -7.24
CA ILE A 2 12.48 -6.98 -6.25
C ILE A 2 11.48 -8.16 -6.17
N ASP A 3 11.34 -8.92 -7.25
CA ASP A 3 10.45 -10.08 -7.36
C ASP A 3 10.89 -11.31 -6.54
N THR A 4 12.07 -11.25 -5.94
CA THR A 4 12.63 -12.30 -5.08
C THR A 4 12.50 -11.98 -3.59
N LEU A 5 12.05 -10.76 -3.24
CA LEU A 5 12.00 -10.28 -1.85
C LEU A 5 10.83 -10.91 -1.07
N PRO A 6 11.03 -11.65 0.04
CA PRO A 6 9.93 -12.28 0.79
C PRO A 6 8.74 -11.36 1.06
N ASN A 7 7.53 -11.91 1.11
CA ASN A 7 6.30 -11.14 1.31
C ASN A 7 6.29 -10.39 2.66
N GLU A 8 7.00 -10.90 3.67
CA GLU A 8 7.18 -10.22 4.96
C GLU A 8 7.93 -8.90 4.80
N LEU A 9 9.04 -8.90 4.06
CA LEU A 9 9.81 -7.69 3.80
C LEU A 9 9.04 -6.70 2.92
N LEU A 10 8.25 -7.19 1.95
CA LEU A 10 7.34 -6.33 1.20
C LEU A 10 6.31 -5.67 2.12
N SER A 11 5.73 -6.44 3.05
CA SER A 11 4.75 -5.94 4.02
C SER A 11 5.34 -4.87 4.94
N ASP A 12 6.58 -5.06 5.39
CA ASP A 12 7.30 -4.07 6.20
C ASP A 12 7.56 -2.78 5.43
N ILE A 13 8.04 -2.89 4.18
CA ILE A 13 8.24 -1.73 3.29
C ILE A 13 6.92 -0.97 3.08
N PHE A 14 5.84 -1.70 2.83
CA PHE A 14 4.53 -1.08 2.63
C PHE A 14 4.04 -0.36 3.88
N THR A 15 4.25 -0.94 5.06
CA THR A 15 3.86 -0.34 6.34
C THR A 15 4.63 0.96 6.60
N MET A 16 5.95 0.98 6.30
CA MET A 16 6.75 2.21 6.37
C MET A 16 6.26 3.25 5.37
N GLY A 17 5.94 2.83 4.13
CA GLY A 17 5.45 3.73 3.08
C GLY A 17 4.11 4.38 3.43
N VAL A 18 3.19 3.67 4.08
CA VAL A 18 1.92 4.23 4.59
C VAL A 18 2.18 5.29 5.66
N ALA A 19 3.11 5.05 6.59
CA ALA A 19 3.43 6.00 7.66
C ALA A 19 3.98 7.33 7.10
N GLU A 20 4.79 7.27 6.04
CA GLU A 20 5.34 8.45 5.36
C GLU A 20 4.34 9.13 4.41
N HIS A 21 3.42 8.39 3.79
CA HIS A 21 2.37 8.91 2.89
C HIS A 21 1.09 9.37 3.61
N THR A 22 1.15 9.69 4.90
CA THR A 22 -0.02 10.14 5.68
C THR A 22 -0.53 11.54 5.29
N ALA A 23 0.21 12.31 4.49
CA ALA A 23 -0.25 13.59 4.00
C ALA A 23 -1.15 13.40 2.76
N PRO A 24 -2.38 13.95 2.73
CA PRO A 24 -3.23 13.94 1.55
C PRO A 24 -2.58 14.83 0.48
N SER A 25 -1.69 14.25 -0.32
CA SER A 25 -1.09 14.91 -1.46
C SER A 25 -2.04 14.73 -2.63
N ASP A 26 -2.78 15.80 -2.93
CA ASP A 26 -3.78 15.94 -3.99
C ASP A 26 -4.94 14.91 -3.98
N LEU A 27 -6.17 15.43 -4.10
CA LEU A 27 -7.40 14.63 -4.23
C LEU A 27 -7.37 13.68 -5.44
N ASP A 28 -6.43 13.88 -6.37
CA ASP A 28 -6.27 13.11 -7.60
C ASP A 28 -5.29 11.93 -7.48
N GLN A 29 -4.60 11.77 -6.34
CA GLN A 29 -3.66 10.64 -6.15
C GLN A 29 -4.30 9.45 -5.45
N LEU A 30 -4.08 8.26 -6.01
CA LEU A 30 -4.46 7.00 -5.38
C LEU A 30 -3.78 6.88 -4.00
N PRO A 31 -4.50 6.48 -2.95
CA PRO A 31 -3.91 6.09 -1.68
C PRO A 31 -2.74 5.12 -1.86
N PHE A 32 -1.69 5.28 -1.05
CA PHE A 32 -0.48 4.44 -1.13
C PHE A 32 -0.77 2.93 -1.15
N PRO A 33 -1.70 2.37 -0.36
CA PRO A 33 -2.08 0.95 -0.44
C PRO A 33 -2.57 0.51 -1.83
N LEU A 34 -3.30 1.38 -2.53
CA LEU A 34 -3.79 1.13 -3.88
C LEU A 34 -2.68 1.27 -4.92
N LEU A 35 -1.76 2.22 -4.73
CA LEU A 35 -0.57 2.38 -5.58
C LEU A 35 0.28 1.12 -5.58
N VAL A 36 0.67 0.61 -4.41
CA VAL A 36 1.50 -0.61 -4.32
C VAL A 36 0.78 -1.85 -4.86
N SER A 37 -0.54 -1.92 -4.68
CA SER A 37 -1.39 -2.99 -5.21
C SER A 37 -1.51 -2.98 -6.74
N SER A 38 -1.16 -1.87 -7.39
CA SER A 38 -1.23 -1.72 -8.86
C SER A 38 0.03 -2.20 -9.59
N ILE A 39 1.16 -2.33 -8.89
CA ILE A 39 2.48 -2.60 -9.48
C ILE A 39 2.57 -4.00 -10.12
N SER A 40 2.15 -5.04 -9.40
CA SER A 40 2.19 -6.43 -9.90
C SER A 40 1.20 -7.32 -9.15
N ARG A 41 0.91 -8.52 -9.70
CA ARG A 41 0.07 -9.53 -9.01
C ARG A 41 0.62 -9.90 -7.64
N ARG A 42 1.93 -10.11 -7.55
CA ARG A 42 2.62 -10.47 -6.30
C ARG A 42 2.53 -9.37 -5.25
N TRP A 43 2.72 -8.12 -5.67
CA TRP A 43 2.62 -6.97 -4.77
C TRP A 43 1.19 -6.76 -4.28
N ARG A 44 0.21 -6.98 -5.16
CA ARG A 44 -1.20 -6.97 -4.80
C ARG A 44 -1.53 -8.03 -3.75
N GLU A 45 -1.10 -9.27 -3.96
CA GLU A 45 -1.30 -10.35 -3.00
C GLU A 45 -0.65 -10.03 -1.64
N ALA A 46 0.60 -9.54 -1.65
CA ALA A 46 1.29 -9.12 -0.44
C ALA A 46 0.54 -7.97 0.26
N ALA A 47 0.20 -6.90 -0.46
CA ALA A 47 -0.50 -5.74 0.09
C ALA A 47 -1.88 -6.09 0.66
N ILE A 48 -2.68 -6.91 -0.04
CA ILE A 48 -3.97 -7.41 0.47
C ILE A 48 -3.76 -8.24 1.74
N SER A 49 -2.68 -9.02 1.81
CA SER A 49 -2.35 -9.85 2.97
C SER A 49 -1.71 -9.08 4.14
N SER A 50 -1.55 -7.76 4.05
CA SER A 50 -0.96 -6.92 5.10
C SER A 50 -2.05 -6.11 5.82
N PRO A 51 -2.62 -6.59 6.95
CA PRO A 51 -3.63 -5.84 7.72
C PRO A 51 -3.26 -4.39 8.09
N PRO A 52 -1.99 -4.06 8.43
CA PRO A 52 -1.62 -2.69 8.78
C PRO A 52 -1.91 -1.66 7.67
N LEU A 53 -1.80 -2.06 6.40
CA LEU A 53 -2.06 -1.18 5.25
C LEU A 53 -3.50 -0.71 5.15
N TRP A 54 -4.44 -1.51 5.65
CA TRP A 54 -5.88 -1.29 5.49
C TRP A 54 -6.54 -0.88 6.82
N SER A 55 -5.73 -0.58 7.84
CA SER A 55 -6.20 -0.20 9.16
C SER A 55 -6.95 1.14 9.18
N GLN A 56 -6.68 2.00 8.21
CA GLN A 56 -7.32 3.30 8.04
C GLN A 56 -7.75 3.47 6.58
N LEU A 57 -9.05 3.62 6.37
CA LEU A 57 -9.65 3.84 5.05
C LEU A 57 -10.55 5.06 5.11
N PHE A 58 -10.31 6.01 4.21
CA PHE A 58 -11.11 7.21 4.06
C PHE A 58 -11.91 7.10 2.77
N PHE A 59 -13.23 7.16 2.89
CA PHE A 59 -14.13 7.21 1.75
C PHE A 59 -14.70 8.62 1.67
N THR A 60 -14.63 9.23 0.49
CA THR A 60 -15.41 10.44 0.22
C THR A 60 -16.79 10.02 -0.26
N ALA A 61 -17.84 10.69 0.23
CA ALA A 61 -19.18 10.57 -0.31
C ALA A 61 -19.43 11.78 -1.21
N ASP A 62 -19.87 11.53 -2.45
CA ASP A 62 -20.42 12.56 -3.36
C ASP A 62 -21.81 13.01 -2.91
#